data_AF-A0A6A5TYP2-F1
#
_entry.id   AF-A0A6A5TYP2-F1
#
_cell.length_a   1.000
_cell.length_b   1.000
_cell.length_c   1.000
_cell.angle_alpha   90.00
_cell.angle_beta   90.00
_cell.angle_gamma   90.00
#
_symmetry.space_group_name_H-M   'P 1'
#
loop_
_entity.id
_entity.type
_entity.pdbx_description
1 polymer ?
#
loop_
_entity_poly.entity_id
_entity_poly.type
_entity_poly.pdbx_seq_one_letter_code
_entity_poly.pdbx_strand_id
1 'polypeptide(L)'
;MKGLGVLAALLGVSFAATIPHHKQTSSVSETRDFKYDTSFYGCASKPSEAFVKANQAIAIASAATEENIPEDFVEIDLVIHVWAASERPDDGFEQLMLRQVSALNDAFKPAKFRFRPLGYTRGIDANLSTKGTIADRGKHEDAGRYGGYNILNLYIVRDPPPGAGGVCTFPQDEPALDLSDDGCMVGAGTLNDPPAGAGFSGGMTAVHEVGHWLGLRHTFQEADESGLADCNHGTGDDVADTPVHLLPKDPDDCSETTNSCPGFAGNDPVRNYMNYMGARCQSEFTKGQITRMHNWWKARSIIMKRRRTAHKDASGASAVTPRSVALTPIPQPHSNGDDDSLNTILPRDSADSDNKKVPYCGFKADEASVASNKALAQQERKQSQKAMSQSGTTEIDVYMHMIVPELPTNGWINDEYARLRRQIDLLNEGYKSTGLHFNPVYADVYVSAEWSYLKKETPVSAYGSQLHNGSYTTLNMYFVRRIYDNIAGLVKSLPQHPPADWIYTDGVTIAADTMETRFPVIIHETGHWLGLHHTFQEGFAAGETPSCEGGYGDDVDDTPTHLRTPSNVDERCKPTDEPLDTCPNQEGKDPVHNFMNFMATMCLNEFTNGQIQRMHSWCGIRKGLDLVVYTG
;
A
#
# COMPACT_ATOMS: atom_id res chain seq x y z
N MET A 1 -47.59 66.45 17.84
CA MET A 1 -49.03 66.49 17.51
C MET A 1 -49.53 65.07 17.34
N LYS A 2 -50.56 64.70 18.14
CA LYS A 2 -51.59 63.66 17.93
C LYS A 2 -51.10 62.20 17.74
N GLY A 3 -51.62 61.16 18.40
CA GLY A 3 -52.75 60.91 19.33
C GLY A 3 -52.84 59.37 19.48
N LEU A 4 -52.90 58.79 20.68
CA LEU A 4 -54.07 58.43 21.51
C LEU A 4 -54.94 57.21 21.03
N GLY A 5 -55.03 56.19 21.89
CA GLY A 5 -56.23 55.35 22.14
C GLY A 5 -56.26 53.93 21.53
N VAL A 6 -56.86 52.86 22.08
CA VAL A 6 -57.69 52.49 23.26
C VAL A 6 -57.76 50.94 23.24
N LEU A 7 -57.40 50.18 24.30
CA LEU A 7 -58.25 49.50 25.32
C LEU A 7 -59.33 48.50 24.82
N ALA A 8 -59.25 47.22 25.23
CA ALA A 8 -60.39 46.43 25.76
C ALA A 8 -59.96 45.03 26.27
N ALA A 9 -60.32 44.76 27.53
CA ALA A 9 -60.28 43.45 28.19
C ALA A 9 -61.64 42.73 28.03
N LEU A 10 -61.70 41.42 28.31
CA LEU A 10 -62.84 40.78 28.98
C LEU A 10 -62.50 39.37 29.50
N LEU A 11 -62.78 39.17 30.79
CA LEU A 11 -62.79 37.92 31.57
C LEU A 11 -64.12 37.16 31.36
N GLY A 12 -64.15 35.83 31.58
CA GLY A 12 -65.43 35.12 31.74
C GLY A 12 -65.42 33.59 31.84
N VAL A 13 -65.09 33.07 33.03
CA VAL A 13 -65.71 31.97 33.82
C VAL A 13 -66.22 30.67 33.16
N SER A 14 -65.82 29.54 33.77
CA SER A 14 -66.23 28.15 33.57
C SER A 14 -67.71 27.84 33.78
N PHE A 15 -68.20 26.79 33.09
CA PHE A 15 -69.19 25.85 33.64
C PHE A 15 -68.94 24.43 33.11
N ALA A 16 -68.96 23.46 34.02
CA ALA A 16 -68.81 22.04 33.77
C ALA A 16 -70.13 21.40 33.32
N ALA A 17 -70.03 20.43 32.40
CA ALA A 17 -71.06 19.41 32.18
C ALA A 17 -70.39 18.09 31.77
N THR A 18 -70.33 17.15 32.71
CA THR A 18 -69.97 15.73 32.54
C THR A 18 -71.16 14.93 32.01
N ILE A 19 -71.01 14.11 30.95
CA ILE A 19 -71.42 12.67 30.82
C ILE A 19 -70.66 12.03 29.60
N PRO A 20 -70.56 10.70 29.36
CA PRO A 20 -69.41 9.85 29.70
C PRO A 20 -68.74 9.08 28.53
N HIS A 21 -67.55 8.55 28.83
CA HIS A 21 -66.88 7.34 28.30
C HIS A 21 -66.85 7.05 26.78
N HIS A 22 -65.66 7.26 26.20
CA HIS A 22 -64.98 6.18 25.47
C HIS A 22 -63.48 6.20 25.80
N LYS A 23 -62.98 5.06 26.30
CA LYS A 23 -61.58 4.82 26.67
C LYS A 23 -60.64 5.04 25.48
N GLN A 24 -59.59 5.83 25.68
CA GLN A 24 -58.26 5.45 25.21
C GLN A 24 -57.22 6.00 26.19
N THR A 25 -56.70 5.08 27.00
CA THR A 25 -55.65 5.30 27.98
C THR A 25 -54.34 5.62 27.27
N SER A 26 -53.82 6.84 27.45
CA SER A 26 -52.40 7.14 27.26
C SER A 26 -51.67 6.84 28.57
N SER A 27 -51.01 5.69 28.63
CA SER A 27 -50.07 5.35 29.69
C SER A 27 -48.64 5.51 29.20
N VAL A 28 -47.85 6.18 30.03
CA VAL A 28 -46.39 6.19 30.07
C VAL A 28 -45.84 4.76 30.11
N SER A 29 -44.57 4.61 29.67
CA SER A 29 -43.68 3.45 29.79
C SER A 29 -43.75 2.42 28.66
N GLU A 30 -42.88 2.58 27.65
CA GLU A 30 -42.15 1.45 27.05
C GLU A 30 -40.74 1.94 26.67
N THR A 31 -39.74 1.46 27.41
CA THR A 31 -38.35 1.36 26.96
C THR A 31 -38.34 0.54 25.67
N ARG A 32 -38.20 1.19 24.52
CA ARG A 32 -37.98 0.49 23.26
C ARG A 32 -36.54 0.01 23.24
N ASP A 33 -36.36 -1.27 23.56
CA ASP A 33 -35.21 -2.07 23.13
C ASP A 33 -35.07 -1.95 21.61
N PHE A 34 -34.23 -1.02 21.16
CA PHE A 34 -33.79 -0.96 19.77
C PHE A 34 -32.66 -1.97 19.60
N LYS A 35 -33.01 -3.22 19.29
CA LYS A 35 -32.06 -4.19 18.74
C LYS A 35 -31.76 -3.79 17.30
N TYR A 36 -30.67 -3.04 17.12
CA TYR A 36 -29.99 -2.96 15.84
C TYR A 36 -29.44 -4.36 15.49
N ASP A 37 -29.53 -4.75 14.22
CA ASP A 37 -28.68 -5.82 13.68
C ASP A 37 -27.27 -5.24 13.54
N THR A 38 -26.46 -5.41 14.58
CA THR A 38 -25.14 -4.78 14.81
C THR A 38 -23.98 -5.56 14.21
N SER A 39 -24.17 -6.25 13.09
CA SER A 39 -23.17 -7.26 12.71
C SER A 39 -21.78 -6.71 12.34
N PHE A 40 -21.57 -5.41 12.01
CA PHE A 40 -20.21 -4.91 11.65
C PHE A 40 -19.95 -3.37 11.78
N TYR A 41 -20.45 -2.66 12.80
CA TYR A 41 -20.36 -1.17 12.84
C TYR A 41 -19.59 -0.52 14.01
N GLY A 42 -19.04 -1.30 14.95
CA GLY A 42 -18.31 -0.74 16.09
C GLY A 42 -16.78 -0.80 15.99
N CYS A 43 -16.12 -0.12 16.91
CA CYS A 43 -14.72 -0.32 17.28
C CYS A 43 -14.67 -0.85 18.72
N ALA A 44 -13.76 -1.80 18.99
CA ALA A 44 -13.60 -2.40 20.31
C ALA A 44 -12.49 -1.72 21.16
N SER A 45 -11.83 -0.70 20.62
CA SER A 45 -10.81 0.09 21.32
C SER A 45 -11.43 0.89 22.46
N LYS A 46 -10.91 0.71 23.67
CA LYS A 46 -11.34 1.46 24.86
C LYS A 46 -10.14 2.14 25.52
N PRO A 47 -10.15 3.48 25.69
CA PRO A 47 -9.05 4.18 26.32
C PRO A 47 -8.98 3.84 27.82
N SER A 48 -7.78 3.59 28.34
CA SER A 48 -7.56 3.49 29.77
C SER A 48 -7.54 4.87 30.43
N GLU A 49 -7.83 4.95 31.73
CA GLU A 49 -7.70 6.21 32.48
C GLU A 49 -6.29 6.81 32.39
N ALA A 50 -5.27 5.95 32.42
CA ALA A 50 -3.87 6.34 32.28
C ALA A 50 -3.61 6.99 30.91
N PHE A 51 -4.12 6.40 29.83
CA PHE A 51 -4.05 6.99 28.50
C PHE A 51 -4.77 8.34 28.46
N VAL A 52 -6.01 8.44 28.95
CA VAL A 52 -6.77 9.70 28.93
C VAL A 52 -5.98 10.83 29.61
N LYS A 53 -5.40 10.54 30.78
CA LYS A 53 -4.57 11.49 31.52
C LYS A 53 -3.31 11.90 30.73
N ALA A 54 -2.60 10.95 30.14
CA ALA A 54 -1.42 11.24 29.32
C ALA A 54 -1.79 12.04 28.05
N ASN A 55 -2.91 11.70 27.43
CA ASN A 55 -3.43 12.34 26.23
C ASN A 55 -3.79 13.81 26.49
N GLN A 56 -4.43 14.10 27.62
CA GLN A 56 -4.72 15.47 28.08
C GLN A 56 -3.44 16.25 28.41
N ALA A 57 -2.45 15.62 29.04
CA ALA A 57 -1.16 16.26 29.33
C ALA A 57 -0.42 16.65 28.03
N ILE A 58 -0.43 15.77 27.02
CA ILE A 58 0.11 16.08 25.68
C ILE A 58 -0.65 17.24 25.06
N ALA A 59 -1.99 17.24 25.12
CA ALA A 59 -2.82 18.33 24.59
C ALA A 59 -2.43 19.71 25.16
N ILE A 60 -2.29 19.79 26.49
CA ILE A 60 -1.89 21.00 27.21
C ILE A 60 -0.49 21.45 26.80
N ALA A 61 0.46 20.53 26.71
CA ALA A 61 1.83 20.83 26.28
C ALA A 61 1.87 21.36 24.85
N SER A 62 1.09 20.76 23.94
CA SER A 62 1.02 21.12 22.52
C SER A 62 0.46 22.52 22.31
N ALA A 63 -0.57 22.88 23.08
CA ALA A 63 -1.19 24.20 23.03
C ALA A 63 -0.24 25.31 23.51
N ALA A 64 0.75 24.98 24.35
CA ALA A 64 1.75 25.94 24.82
C ALA A 64 2.88 26.22 23.82
N THR A 65 3.05 25.39 22.78
CA THR A 65 4.22 25.43 21.89
C THR A 65 3.90 25.74 20.43
N GLU A 66 2.64 25.96 20.05
CA GLU A 66 2.19 26.09 18.63
C GLU A 66 2.88 25.05 17.72
N GLU A 67 2.81 23.77 18.11
CA GLU A 67 3.55 22.72 17.41
C GLU A 67 3.01 22.52 15.99
N ASN A 68 3.82 22.93 15.00
CA ASN A 68 3.47 22.83 13.58
C ASN A 68 3.61 21.40 13.08
N ILE A 69 2.71 21.02 12.16
CA ILE A 69 2.81 19.79 11.39
C ILE A 69 4.16 19.82 10.64
N PRO A 70 4.94 18.72 10.65
CA PRO A 70 6.18 18.64 9.88
C PRO A 70 5.97 18.98 8.40
N GLU A 71 6.93 19.68 7.79
CA GLU A 71 6.92 19.96 6.34
C GLU A 71 7.03 18.65 5.54
N ASP A 72 7.96 17.79 5.98
CA ASP A 72 8.24 16.48 5.42
C ASP A 72 7.32 15.38 5.96
N PHE A 73 7.21 14.29 5.19
CA PHE A 73 6.49 13.10 5.65
C PHE A 73 7.22 12.42 6.80
N VAL A 74 6.45 12.05 7.82
CA VAL A 74 6.84 11.08 8.83
C VAL A 74 6.58 9.69 8.30
N GLU A 75 7.64 8.93 8.07
CA GLU A 75 7.53 7.52 7.68
C GLU A 75 7.38 6.62 8.91
N ILE A 76 6.34 5.78 8.89
CA ILE A 76 6.03 4.78 9.90
C ILE A 76 6.21 3.40 9.25
N ASP A 77 7.17 2.62 9.75
CA ASP A 77 7.32 1.23 9.35
C ASP A 77 6.07 0.43 9.76
N LEU A 78 5.55 -0.37 8.83
CA LEU A 78 4.36 -1.20 9.00
C LEU A 78 4.73 -2.67 8.75
N VAL A 79 4.28 -3.57 9.63
CA VAL A 79 4.27 -5.01 9.40
C VAL A 79 2.84 -5.51 9.42
N ILE A 80 2.46 -6.27 8.40
CA ILE A 80 1.13 -6.86 8.29
C ILE A 80 1.21 -8.32 8.72
N HIS A 81 0.28 -8.77 9.55
CA HIS A 81 0.20 -10.14 10.02
C HIS A 81 -1.13 -10.74 9.59
N VAL A 82 -1.11 -11.64 8.59
CA VAL A 82 -2.31 -12.35 8.15
C VAL A 82 -2.48 -13.61 8.99
N TRP A 83 -3.62 -13.73 9.66
CA TRP A 83 -3.99 -14.92 10.42
C TRP A 83 -5.07 -15.69 9.70
N ALA A 84 -4.64 -16.67 8.90
CA ALA A 84 -5.51 -17.54 8.13
C ALA A 84 -6.02 -18.71 9.00
N ALA A 85 -7.24 -19.15 8.74
CA ALA A 85 -7.82 -20.29 9.45
C ALA A 85 -7.26 -21.64 8.97
N SER A 86 -6.70 -21.68 7.75
CA SER A 86 -6.05 -22.86 7.18
C SER A 86 -5.00 -22.48 6.12
N GLU A 87 -4.33 -23.49 5.56
CA GLU A 87 -3.38 -23.35 4.46
C GLU A 87 -4.03 -23.01 3.12
N ARG A 88 -5.37 -23.02 3.02
CA ARG A 88 -6.07 -22.72 1.77
C ARG A 88 -5.72 -21.30 1.30
N PRO A 89 -5.38 -21.10 0.01
CA PRO A 89 -5.08 -19.77 -0.53
C PRO A 89 -6.19 -18.75 -0.27
N ASP A 90 -7.46 -19.16 -0.47
CA ASP A 90 -8.64 -18.30 -0.26
C ASP A 90 -8.91 -17.95 1.21
N ASP A 91 -8.27 -18.63 2.15
CA ASP A 91 -8.44 -18.36 3.59
C ASP A 91 -7.53 -17.22 4.07
N GLY A 92 -6.53 -16.84 3.28
CA GLY A 92 -5.70 -15.67 3.53
C GLY A 92 -6.16 -14.50 2.67
N PHE A 93 -6.05 -13.29 3.22
CA PHE A 93 -6.52 -12.06 2.61
C PHE A 93 -5.34 -11.21 2.09
N GLU A 94 -4.22 -11.85 1.79
CA GLU A 94 -2.97 -11.24 1.35
C GLU A 94 -3.14 -10.35 0.12
N GLN A 95 -4.02 -10.74 -0.80
CA GLN A 95 -4.35 -10.02 -2.02
C GLN A 95 -4.90 -8.61 -1.77
N LEU A 96 -5.45 -8.34 -0.58
CA LEU A 96 -6.00 -7.05 -0.20
C LEU A 96 -5.06 -6.20 0.68
N MET A 97 -3.90 -6.74 1.08
CA MET A 97 -2.96 -6.01 1.95
C MET A 97 -2.48 -4.72 1.31
N LEU A 98 -2.12 -4.76 0.03
CA LEU A 98 -1.67 -3.59 -0.70
C LEU A 98 -2.75 -2.50 -0.74
N ARG A 99 -4.01 -2.91 -0.97
CA ARG A 99 -5.16 -2.01 -0.90
C ARG A 99 -5.27 -1.36 0.47
N GLN A 100 -5.08 -2.12 1.55
CA GLN A 100 -5.14 -1.59 2.91
C GLN A 100 -4.00 -0.60 3.19
N VAL A 101 -2.78 -0.87 2.72
CA VAL A 101 -1.65 0.06 2.82
C VAL A 101 -1.94 1.36 2.09
N SER A 102 -2.52 1.28 0.89
CA SER A 102 -2.95 2.46 0.14
C SER A 102 -4.01 3.27 0.86
N ALA A 103 -5.06 2.61 1.38
CA ALA A 103 -6.10 3.28 2.17
C ALA A 103 -5.55 4.04 3.39
N LEU A 104 -4.56 3.46 4.09
CA LEU A 104 -3.85 4.14 5.16
C LEU A 104 -3.07 5.34 4.63
N ASN A 105 -2.26 5.15 3.59
CA ASN A 105 -1.45 6.23 3.03
C ASN A 105 -2.31 7.39 2.48
N ASP A 106 -3.45 7.12 1.87
CA ASP A 106 -4.37 8.14 1.35
C ASP A 106 -5.00 8.95 2.48
N ALA A 107 -5.58 8.28 3.49
CA ALA A 107 -6.25 8.95 4.60
C ALA A 107 -5.29 9.79 5.45
N PHE A 108 -4.04 9.35 5.59
CA PHE A 108 -3.04 10.01 6.43
C PHE A 108 -2.10 10.95 5.65
N LYS A 109 -2.20 11.01 4.31
CA LYS A 109 -1.42 11.94 3.48
C LYS A 109 -1.59 13.41 3.89
N PRO A 110 -2.80 13.94 4.17
CA PRO A 110 -2.96 15.31 4.67
C PRO A 110 -2.30 15.53 6.04
N ALA A 111 -2.21 14.46 6.85
CA ALA A 111 -1.56 14.47 8.15
C ALA A 111 -0.03 14.32 8.06
N LYS A 112 0.56 14.25 6.86
CA LYS A 112 2.01 14.06 6.65
C LYS A 112 2.57 12.78 7.28
N PHE A 113 1.76 11.73 7.36
CA PHE A 113 2.26 10.39 7.65
C PHE A 113 2.28 9.54 6.39
N ARG A 114 3.24 8.62 6.34
CA ARG A 114 3.37 7.60 5.30
C ARG A 114 3.67 6.28 5.98
N PHE A 115 2.91 5.24 5.66
CA PHE A 115 3.12 3.88 6.14
C PHE A 115 3.91 3.10 5.10
N ARG A 116 5.10 2.64 5.47
CA ARG A 116 5.97 1.83 4.61
C ARG A 116 5.90 0.37 5.06
N PRO A 117 5.30 -0.54 4.26
CA PRO A 117 5.31 -1.95 4.61
C PRO A 117 6.74 -2.49 4.55
N LEU A 118 7.17 -3.17 5.62
CA LEU A 118 8.43 -3.92 5.66
C LEU A 118 8.27 -5.35 5.12
N GLY A 119 7.02 -5.79 4.95
CA GLY A 119 6.64 -7.15 4.61
C GLY A 119 5.42 -7.59 5.41
N TYR A 120 5.15 -8.89 5.33
CA TYR A 120 4.06 -9.50 6.09
C TYR A 120 4.47 -10.87 6.63
N THR A 121 3.68 -11.37 7.57
CA THR A 121 3.78 -12.75 8.08
C THR A 121 2.45 -13.45 7.90
N ARG A 122 2.46 -14.76 7.65
CA ARG A 122 1.25 -15.59 7.64
C ARG A 122 1.27 -16.57 8.81
N GLY A 123 0.31 -16.43 9.73
CA GLY A 123 0.03 -17.40 10.78
C GLY A 123 -1.14 -18.29 10.38
N ILE A 124 -1.05 -19.59 10.64
CA ILE A 124 -2.11 -20.56 10.33
C ILE A 124 -2.64 -21.13 11.64
N ASP A 125 -3.73 -20.53 12.13
CA ASP A 125 -4.38 -20.96 13.36
C ASP A 125 -5.86 -20.54 13.29
N ALA A 126 -6.76 -21.53 13.25
CA ALA A 126 -8.20 -21.29 13.17
C ALA A 126 -8.75 -20.49 14.36
N ASN A 127 -8.17 -20.67 15.55
CA ASN A 127 -8.54 -19.87 16.72
C ASN A 127 -8.00 -18.46 16.58
N LEU A 128 -6.73 -18.23 16.27
CA LEU A 128 -6.20 -16.86 16.11
C LEU A 128 -6.71 -16.14 14.85
N SER A 129 -7.30 -16.87 13.90
CA SER A 129 -8.01 -16.26 12.76
C SER A 129 -9.40 -15.74 13.13
N THR A 130 -10.05 -16.31 14.16
CA THR A 130 -11.47 -16.01 14.48
C THR A 130 -11.69 -15.50 15.90
N LYS A 131 -10.72 -15.69 16.78
CA LYS A 131 -10.76 -15.48 18.23
C LYS A 131 -9.37 -15.06 18.73
N GLY A 132 -9.29 -14.61 19.99
CA GLY A 132 -8.03 -14.22 20.61
C GLY A 132 -7.72 -12.73 20.48
N THR A 133 -6.77 -12.28 21.29
CA THR A 133 -6.40 -10.87 21.47
C THR A 133 -5.17 -10.48 20.64
N ILE A 134 -4.87 -9.18 20.57
CA ILE A 134 -3.61 -8.70 19.97
C ILE A 134 -2.42 -9.34 20.69
N ALA A 135 -2.46 -9.45 22.02
CA ALA A 135 -1.40 -10.07 22.82
C ALA A 135 -1.19 -11.57 22.49
N ASP A 136 -2.25 -12.33 22.26
CA ASP A 136 -2.14 -13.75 21.89
C ASP A 136 -1.39 -13.92 20.57
N ARG A 137 -1.68 -13.05 19.58
CA ARG A 137 -0.98 -13.03 18.29
C ARG A 137 0.43 -12.51 18.42
N GLY A 138 0.62 -11.40 19.13
CA GLY A 138 1.92 -10.76 19.29
C GLY A 138 2.97 -11.64 19.96
N LYS A 139 2.56 -12.61 20.79
CA LYS A 139 3.45 -13.61 21.41
C LYS A 139 3.69 -14.85 20.54
N HIS A 140 2.89 -15.05 19.50
CA HIS A 140 2.97 -16.26 18.69
C HIS A 140 4.28 -16.32 17.90
N GLU A 141 4.78 -17.52 17.66
CA GLU A 141 6.11 -17.70 17.07
C GLU A 141 6.17 -17.54 15.55
N ASP A 142 5.12 -17.95 14.85
CA ASP A 142 5.09 -17.91 13.39
C ASP A 142 4.79 -16.53 12.79
N ALA A 143 3.98 -15.72 13.50
CA ALA A 143 3.44 -14.46 12.98
C ALA A 143 3.19 -13.44 14.11
N GLY A 144 4.07 -13.45 15.11
CA GLY A 144 4.03 -12.52 16.23
C GLY A 144 4.55 -11.13 15.90
N ARG A 145 4.47 -10.25 16.91
CA ARG A 145 4.79 -8.84 16.78
C ARG A 145 6.24 -8.64 16.34
N TYR A 146 6.45 -7.70 15.43
CA TYR A 146 7.74 -7.34 14.89
C TYR A 146 8.27 -5.99 15.42
N GLY A 147 9.55 -5.99 15.79
CA GLY A 147 10.35 -4.79 16.04
C GLY A 147 9.98 -3.94 17.26
N GLY A 148 10.22 -2.63 17.18
CA GLY A 148 10.10 -1.69 18.29
C GLY A 148 8.72 -1.04 18.42
N TYR A 149 8.53 -0.18 19.44
CA TYR A 149 7.30 0.59 19.66
C TYR A 149 7.03 1.67 18.59
N ASN A 150 7.99 1.88 17.70
CA ASN A 150 7.92 2.76 16.54
C ASN A 150 7.59 2.01 15.24
N ILE A 151 7.10 0.78 15.31
CA ILE A 151 6.64 0.00 14.15
C ILE A 151 5.17 -0.34 14.38
N LEU A 152 4.32 -0.01 13.41
CA LEU A 152 2.92 -0.40 13.42
C LEU A 152 2.81 -1.88 13.06
N ASN A 153 2.20 -2.68 13.93
CA ASN A 153 1.88 -4.08 13.68
C ASN A 153 0.37 -4.17 13.43
N LEU A 154 -0.02 -4.54 12.21
CA LEU A 154 -1.42 -4.64 11.77
C LEU A 154 -1.79 -6.11 11.52
N TYR A 155 -2.65 -6.65 12.37
CA TYR A 155 -3.16 -8.02 12.28
C TYR A 155 -4.45 -8.05 11.45
N ILE A 156 -4.45 -8.81 10.37
CA ILE A 156 -5.64 -9.08 9.55
C ILE A 156 -6.16 -10.46 9.95
N VAL A 157 -7.40 -10.50 10.43
CA VAL A 157 -8.06 -11.72 10.93
C VAL A 157 -9.37 -11.94 10.18
N ARG A 158 -9.88 -13.17 10.17
CA ARG A 158 -11.20 -13.44 9.58
C ARG A 158 -12.30 -12.77 10.39
N ASP A 159 -12.35 -13.09 11.68
CA ASP A 159 -13.36 -12.54 12.60
C ASP A 159 -12.67 -11.64 13.65
N PRO A 160 -12.91 -10.33 13.61
CA PRO A 160 -12.48 -9.40 14.66
C PRO A 160 -13.32 -9.59 15.94
N PRO A 161 -13.05 -8.86 17.04
CA PRO A 161 -13.87 -8.92 18.25
C PRO A 161 -15.38 -8.78 17.95
N PRO A 162 -16.26 -9.57 18.59
CA PRO A 162 -17.69 -9.56 18.28
C PRO A 162 -18.31 -8.16 18.34
N GLY A 163 -19.01 -7.76 17.27
CA GLY A 163 -19.67 -6.46 17.16
C GLY A 163 -18.76 -5.29 16.76
N ALA A 164 -17.48 -5.53 16.48
CA ALA A 164 -16.54 -4.51 16.01
C ALA A 164 -15.89 -4.91 14.68
N GLY A 165 -15.53 -3.92 13.85
CA GLY A 165 -14.71 -4.13 12.66
C GLY A 165 -13.23 -4.32 13.00
N GLY A 166 -12.78 -3.74 14.11
CA GLY A 166 -11.40 -3.77 14.55
C GLY A 166 -11.19 -3.35 16.01
N VAL A 167 -9.93 -3.36 16.41
CA VAL A 167 -9.43 -2.90 17.70
C VAL A 167 -7.96 -2.52 17.60
N CYS A 168 -7.55 -1.47 18.29
CA CYS A 168 -6.16 -1.09 18.50
C CYS A 168 -5.87 -0.75 19.94
N THR A 169 -4.60 -0.86 20.29
CA THR A 169 -4.08 -0.28 21.51
C THR A 169 -3.88 1.21 21.38
N PHE A 170 -4.23 1.95 22.42
CA PHE A 170 -3.82 3.34 22.59
C PHE A 170 -2.34 3.44 22.97
N PRO A 171 -1.65 4.54 22.62
CA PRO A 171 -0.28 4.74 23.00
C PRO A 171 -0.13 4.94 24.52
N GLN A 172 1.03 4.58 25.05
CA GLN A 172 1.39 4.70 26.47
C GLN A 172 2.63 5.58 26.57
N ASP A 173 2.69 6.44 27.59
CA ASP A 173 3.87 7.25 27.93
C ASP A 173 5.00 6.38 28.50
N GLU A 174 4.65 5.33 29.23
CA GLU A 174 5.56 4.33 29.78
C GLU A 174 5.11 2.89 29.44
N PRO A 175 5.25 2.43 28.19
CA PRO A 175 4.85 1.09 27.80
C PRO A 175 5.70 0.03 28.51
N ALA A 176 5.15 -1.17 28.69
CA ALA A 176 5.90 -2.33 29.18
C ALA A 176 7.04 -2.72 28.22
N LEU A 177 8.03 -3.48 28.73
CA LEU A 177 9.10 -4.02 27.87
C LEU A 177 8.57 -5.05 26.87
N ASP A 178 7.67 -5.91 27.34
CA ASP A 178 6.84 -6.75 26.47
C ASP A 178 5.83 -5.83 25.77
N LEU A 179 5.92 -5.77 24.44
CA LEU A 179 5.06 -4.96 23.60
C LEU A 179 4.04 -5.83 22.85
N SER A 180 3.89 -7.12 23.19
CA SER A 180 3.06 -8.07 22.42
C SER A 180 1.60 -7.64 22.24
N ASP A 181 1.08 -6.78 23.10
CA ASP A 181 -0.25 -6.20 22.99
C ASP A 181 -0.32 -4.96 22.09
N ASP A 182 0.80 -4.28 21.79
CA ASP A 182 0.84 -3.08 20.93
C ASP A 182 0.61 -3.42 19.45
N GLY A 183 -0.40 -2.78 18.89
CA GLY A 183 -0.73 -2.88 17.47
C GLY A 183 -2.22 -2.66 17.22
N CYS A 184 -2.62 -3.09 16.04
CA CYS A 184 -3.98 -2.96 15.52
C CYS A 184 -4.44 -4.27 14.92
N MET A 185 -5.71 -4.62 15.10
CA MET A 185 -6.33 -5.81 14.54
C MET A 185 -7.63 -5.43 13.83
N VAL A 186 -7.79 -5.89 12.59
CA VAL A 186 -8.96 -5.60 11.76
C VAL A 186 -9.49 -6.87 11.10
N GLY A 187 -10.80 -6.93 10.94
CA GLY A 187 -11.46 -8.00 10.21
C GLY A 187 -11.22 -7.89 8.71
N ALA A 188 -10.90 -8.99 8.06
CA ALA A 188 -10.63 -9.04 6.63
C ALA A 188 -11.82 -8.59 5.76
N GLY A 189 -13.06 -8.80 6.26
CA GLY A 189 -14.27 -8.30 5.60
C GLY A 189 -14.27 -6.77 5.41
N THR A 190 -13.55 -6.03 6.26
CA THR A 190 -13.46 -4.55 6.21
C THR A 190 -12.50 -4.05 5.12
N LEU A 191 -11.67 -4.93 4.56
CA LEU A 191 -10.71 -4.61 3.49
C LEU A 191 -11.32 -4.68 2.09
N ASN A 192 -12.59 -5.05 1.94
CA ASN A 192 -13.25 -5.10 0.63
C ASN A 192 -13.95 -3.77 0.29
N ASP A 193 -14.19 -3.52 -0.99
CA ASP A 193 -15.13 -2.48 -1.40
C ASP A 193 -16.53 -2.74 -0.82
N PRO A 194 -17.24 -1.71 -0.32
CA PRO A 194 -18.64 -1.86 0.00
C PRO A 194 -19.51 -2.02 -1.26
N PRO A 195 -20.57 -2.84 -1.25
CA PRO A 195 -21.82 -2.39 -1.85
C PRO A 195 -22.35 -1.20 -1.04
N ALA A 196 -23.02 -0.24 -1.70
CA ALA A 196 -23.59 0.94 -1.04
C ALA A 196 -24.36 0.56 0.25
N GLY A 197 -23.95 1.12 1.40
CA GLY A 197 -24.57 0.89 2.71
C GLY A 197 -23.92 -0.16 3.62
N ALA A 198 -22.66 -0.55 3.38
CA ALA A 198 -21.93 -1.50 4.22
C ALA A 198 -20.77 -0.84 4.99
N GLY A 199 -20.98 -0.45 6.26
CA GLY A 199 -19.95 -0.32 7.30
C GLY A 199 -18.67 0.47 7.02
N PHE A 200 -17.70 0.30 7.92
CA PHE A 200 -16.31 0.74 7.79
C PHE A 200 -15.52 -0.17 6.83
N SER A 201 -16.03 -0.31 5.62
CA SER A 201 -15.40 -1.05 4.53
C SER A 201 -14.32 -0.18 3.85
N GLY A 202 -13.74 -0.67 2.76
CA GLY A 202 -12.78 0.13 2.01
C GLY A 202 -11.39 0.23 2.63
N GLY A 203 -11.12 -0.52 3.71
CA GLY A 203 -9.94 -0.34 4.56
C GLY A 203 -10.04 0.80 5.58
N MET A 204 -11.21 1.46 5.68
CA MET A 204 -11.42 2.57 6.63
C MET A 204 -11.45 2.13 8.08
N THR A 205 -11.81 0.86 8.37
CA THR A 205 -11.66 0.31 9.72
C THR A 205 -10.22 0.46 10.21
N ALA A 206 -9.22 0.08 9.40
CA ALA A 206 -7.82 0.21 9.81
C ALA A 206 -7.40 1.69 9.94
N VAL A 207 -7.94 2.59 9.12
CA VAL A 207 -7.68 4.04 9.24
C VAL A 207 -8.13 4.55 10.61
N HIS A 208 -9.36 4.21 11.02
CA HIS A 208 -9.93 4.54 12.32
C HIS A 208 -9.10 3.97 13.47
N GLU A 209 -8.83 2.67 13.40
CA GLU A 209 -8.01 1.91 14.33
C GLU A 209 -6.59 2.51 14.50
N VAL A 210 -5.91 2.83 13.40
CA VAL A 210 -4.58 3.46 13.45
C VAL A 210 -4.64 4.88 14.03
N GLY A 211 -5.76 5.59 13.88
CA GLY A 211 -6.05 6.82 14.61
C GLY A 211 -5.95 6.63 16.13
N HIS A 212 -6.52 5.54 16.68
CA HIS A 212 -6.35 5.19 18.10
C HIS A 212 -4.90 4.86 18.48
N TRP A 213 -4.19 4.14 17.62
CA TRP A 213 -2.78 3.81 17.83
C TRP A 213 -1.86 5.04 17.89
N LEU A 214 -2.28 6.12 17.21
CA LEU A 214 -1.70 7.47 17.25
C LEU A 214 -2.39 8.40 18.28
N GLY A 215 -3.28 7.87 19.13
CA GLY A 215 -3.81 8.55 20.31
C GLY A 215 -5.05 9.42 20.10
N LEU A 216 -5.80 9.21 19.02
CA LEU A 216 -7.11 9.82 18.83
C LEU A 216 -8.20 9.01 19.53
N ARG A 217 -9.18 9.67 20.15
CA ARG A 217 -10.39 9.02 20.70
C ARG A 217 -11.53 9.12 19.68
N HIS A 218 -12.64 8.43 19.94
CA HIS A 218 -13.85 8.65 19.16
C HIS A 218 -14.36 10.08 19.33
N THR A 219 -14.81 10.73 18.25
CA THR A 219 -15.27 12.14 18.33
C THR A 219 -16.49 12.34 19.22
N PHE A 220 -17.42 11.37 19.23
CA PHE A 220 -18.65 11.40 20.01
C PHE A 220 -18.47 10.96 21.47
N GLN A 221 -17.24 10.58 21.87
CA GLN A 221 -16.94 9.87 23.11
C GLN A 221 -17.95 10.11 24.23
N GLU A 222 -18.90 9.16 24.34
CA GLU A 222 -20.00 9.27 25.27
C GLU A 222 -19.51 8.95 26.69
N ALA A 223 -20.29 9.38 27.68
CA ALA A 223 -19.96 9.25 29.10
C ALA A 223 -19.66 7.79 29.50
N ASP A 224 -19.00 7.65 30.64
CA ASP A 224 -18.47 6.44 31.27
C ASP A 224 -19.43 5.22 31.34
N GLU A 225 -19.00 4.16 32.03
CA GLU A 225 -19.70 2.88 32.22
C GLU A 225 -21.19 2.98 32.68
N SER A 226 -21.68 4.18 33.03
CA SER A 226 -23.07 4.48 33.37
C SER A 226 -24.04 4.53 32.17
N GLY A 227 -23.55 4.59 30.93
CA GLY A 227 -24.37 4.42 29.72
C GLY A 227 -25.36 5.55 29.40
N LEU A 228 -25.20 6.74 29.98
CA LEU A 228 -25.98 7.94 29.67
C LEU A 228 -25.17 8.88 28.78
N ALA A 229 -25.39 8.80 27.47
CA ALA A 229 -24.85 9.74 26.51
C ALA A 229 -25.71 10.99 26.41
N ASP A 230 -25.20 12.14 26.84
CA ASP A 230 -25.76 13.42 26.49
C ASP A 230 -24.67 14.47 26.24
N CYS A 231 -25.09 15.60 25.66
CA CYS A 231 -24.19 16.67 25.26
C CYS A 231 -23.48 17.37 26.45
N ASN A 232 -23.94 17.17 27.68
CA ASN A 232 -23.41 17.84 28.88
C ASN A 232 -22.48 16.93 29.72
N HIS A 233 -22.56 15.62 29.53
CA HIS A 233 -21.74 14.63 30.24
C HIS A 233 -20.63 14.01 29.37
N GLY A 234 -20.69 14.18 28.04
CA GLY A 234 -19.59 13.83 27.14
C GLY A 234 -18.45 14.85 27.19
N THR A 235 -17.20 14.40 27.28
CA THR A 235 -16.01 15.26 27.17
C THR A 235 -15.57 15.50 25.72
N GLY A 236 -16.25 14.88 24.75
CA GLY A 236 -15.72 14.72 23.40
C GLY A 236 -14.39 13.93 23.42
N ASP A 237 -13.60 14.10 22.36
CA ASP A 237 -12.31 13.41 22.16
C ASP A 237 -11.09 14.15 22.76
N ASP A 238 -11.32 15.19 23.57
CA ASP A 238 -10.30 16.13 24.06
C ASP A 238 -9.53 16.84 22.92
N VAL A 239 -10.15 17.02 21.75
CA VAL A 239 -9.61 17.85 20.66
C VAL A 239 -10.51 19.07 20.50
N ALA A 240 -9.91 20.26 20.36
CA ALA A 240 -10.66 21.52 20.45
C ALA A 240 -11.44 21.87 19.17
N ASP A 241 -11.01 21.37 18.02
CA ASP A 241 -11.61 21.63 16.71
C ASP A 241 -12.55 20.52 16.22
N THR A 242 -12.88 19.57 17.10
CA THR A 242 -13.91 18.54 16.92
C THR A 242 -15.17 18.94 17.71
N PRO A 243 -16.29 19.23 17.03
CA PRO A 243 -17.54 19.59 17.72
C PRO A 243 -18.03 18.47 18.64
N VAL A 244 -18.58 18.85 19.81
CA VAL A 244 -19.25 17.90 20.71
C VAL A 244 -20.53 17.40 20.05
N HIS A 245 -20.70 16.08 19.99
CA HIS A 245 -21.86 15.45 19.39
C HIS A 245 -22.14 14.07 20.00
N LEU A 246 -23.30 13.51 19.72
CA LEU A 246 -23.68 12.15 20.12
C LEU A 246 -23.33 11.13 19.03
N LEU A 247 -23.35 9.85 19.40
CA LEU A 247 -23.21 8.74 18.46
C LEU A 247 -24.22 8.90 17.30
N PRO A 248 -23.80 8.71 16.03
CA PRO A 248 -24.69 8.84 14.89
C PRO A 248 -25.83 7.80 14.95
N LYS A 249 -27.06 8.26 14.74
CA LYS A 249 -28.26 7.39 14.70
C LYS A 249 -28.37 6.60 13.40
N ASP A 250 -27.85 7.18 12.33
CA ASP A 250 -27.78 6.59 11.01
C ASP A 250 -26.34 6.80 10.48
N PRO A 251 -25.50 5.75 10.45
CA PRO A 251 -24.11 5.85 9.98
C PRO A 251 -24.02 6.21 8.49
N ASP A 252 -25.14 6.15 7.78
CA ASP A 252 -25.24 6.29 6.35
C ASP A 252 -25.73 7.71 5.94
N ASP A 253 -26.17 8.53 6.89
CA ASP A 253 -26.57 9.92 6.66
C ASP A 253 -25.34 10.85 6.65
N CYS A 254 -24.81 11.13 5.46
CA CYS A 254 -23.67 12.03 5.29
C CYS A 254 -24.05 13.53 5.34
N SER A 255 -25.19 13.92 5.93
CA SER A 255 -25.60 15.32 6.06
C SER A 255 -24.68 16.10 7.01
N GLU A 256 -23.94 17.06 6.46
CA GLU A 256 -23.07 17.97 7.22
C GLU A 256 -23.85 19.04 8.03
N THR A 257 -25.18 19.03 7.94
CA THR A 257 -26.06 19.91 8.73
C THR A 257 -26.61 19.24 9.99
N THR A 258 -26.32 17.95 10.19
CA THR A 258 -26.71 17.21 11.38
C THR A 258 -26.07 17.84 12.61
N ASN A 259 -26.88 18.13 13.62
CA ASN A 259 -26.43 18.69 14.89
C ASN A 259 -27.21 18.02 16.02
N SER A 260 -26.61 17.00 16.61
CA SER A 260 -27.20 16.27 17.75
C SER A 260 -27.09 17.06 19.06
N CYS A 261 -26.18 18.04 19.13
CA CYS A 261 -25.90 18.87 20.29
C CYS A 261 -26.00 20.38 20.00
N PRO A 262 -27.19 20.91 19.68
CA PRO A 262 -27.37 22.30 19.23
C PRO A 262 -27.04 23.37 20.27
N GLY A 263 -26.81 22.98 21.53
CA GLY A 263 -26.31 23.85 22.59
C GLY A 263 -24.79 24.08 22.56
N PHE A 264 -24.06 23.34 21.72
CA PHE A 264 -22.62 23.40 21.56
C PHE A 264 -22.25 23.92 20.16
N ALA A 265 -21.02 24.41 20.01
CA ALA A 265 -20.56 24.99 18.75
C ALA A 265 -20.26 23.89 17.72
N GLY A 266 -20.69 24.12 16.48
CA GLY A 266 -20.43 23.22 15.35
C GLY A 266 -21.57 22.24 15.06
N ASN A 267 -21.45 21.55 13.93
CA ASN A 267 -22.30 20.42 13.55
C ASN A 267 -21.54 19.12 13.81
N ASP A 268 -22.25 18.00 13.80
CA ASP A 268 -21.66 16.67 13.99
C ASP A 268 -20.58 16.44 12.90
N PRO A 269 -19.38 15.96 13.26
CA PRO A 269 -18.28 15.77 12.33
C PRO A 269 -18.47 14.49 11.50
N VAL A 270 -19.46 14.49 10.61
CA VAL A 270 -19.88 13.32 9.80
C VAL A 270 -18.81 12.83 8.82
N ARG A 271 -17.83 13.69 8.50
CA ARG A 271 -16.68 13.37 7.63
C ARG A 271 -15.49 12.79 8.37
N ASN A 272 -15.50 12.80 9.70
CA ASN A 272 -14.32 12.47 10.49
C ASN A 272 -14.07 10.95 10.55
N TYR A 273 -12.83 10.52 10.32
CA TYR A 273 -12.45 9.11 10.39
C TYR A 273 -12.67 8.50 11.77
N MET A 274 -12.64 9.29 12.85
CA MET A 274 -12.84 8.83 14.23
C MET A 274 -14.31 8.83 14.68
N ASN A 275 -15.25 9.09 13.77
CA ASN A 275 -16.69 8.97 13.99
C ASN A 275 -17.20 7.60 13.48
N TYR A 276 -18.37 7.14 13.95
CA TYR A 276 -19.02 5.89 13.52
C TYR A 276 -19.92 6.07 12.30
N MET A 277 -19.45 6.87 11.34
CA MET A 277 -20.09 7.00 10.03
C MET A 277 -19.57 5.91 9.09
N GLY A 278 -20.39 5.51 8.12
CA GLY A 278 -19.98 4.57 7.08
C GLY A 278 -18.86 5.15 6.21
N ALA A 279 -18.07 4.26 5.60
CA ALA A 279 -16.88 4.62 4.83
C ALA A 279 -17.13 5.66 3.73
N ARG A 280 -18.35 5.70 3.15
CA ARG A 280 -18.73 6.69 2.12
C ARG A 280 -18.80 8.12 2.62
N CYS A 281 -19.00 8.32 3.92
CA CYS A 281 -19.10 9.65 4.50
C CYS A 281 -17.73 10.18 4.92
N GLN A 282 -16.82 9.30 5.36
CA GLN A 282 -15.55 9.68 5.97
C GLN A 282 -14.51 10.16 4.95
N SER A 283 -13.79 11.24 5.28
CA SER A 283 -12.78 11.83 4.41
C SER A 283 -11.69 12.64 5.11
N GLU A 284 -11.73 12.84 6.43
CA GLU A 284 -10.78 13.76 7.08
C GLU A 284 -10.43 13.45 8.54
N PHE A 285 -9.26 13.95 8.93
CA PHE A 285 -8.89 14.28 10.31
C PHE A 285 -8.86 15.80 10.48
N THR A 286 -9.19 16.31 11.66
CA THR A 286 -9.07 17.74 11.96
C THR A 286 -7.62 18.15 12.18
N LYS A 287 -7.32 19.45 12.18
CA LYS A 287 -5.94 19.93 12.45
C LYS A 287 -5.49 19.55 13.85
N GLY A 288 -6.38 19.67 14.83
CA GLY A 288 -6.12 19.29 16.21
C GLY A 288 -5.84 17.79 16.37
N GLN A 289 -6.56 16.94 15.63
CA GLN A 289 -6.28 15.50 15.57
C GLN A 289 -4.91 15.23 14.94
N ILE A 290 -4.57 15.90 13.83
CA ILE A 290 -3.24 15.75 13.20
C ILE A 290 -2.12 16.12 14.16
N THR A 291 -2.21 17.26 14.85
CA THR A 291 -1.23 17.66 15.88
C THR A 291 -1.11 16.60 16.98
N ARG A 292 -2.24 16.06 17.45
CA ARG A 292 -2.24 15.01 18.48
C ARG A 292 -1.48 13.77 18.02
N MET A 293 -1.71 13.32 16.79
CA MET A 293 -1.04 12.14 16.22
C MET A 293 0.48 12.32 16.13
N HIS A 294 0.95 13.49 15.68
CA HIS A 294 2.38 13.82 15.63
C HIS A 294 3.04 13.77 17.00
N ASN A 295 2.34 14.23 18.03
CA ASN A 295 2.88 14.28 19.39
C ASN A 295 2.99 12.90 20.02
N TRP A 296 2.02 12.02 19.78
CA TRP A 296 2.13 10.63 20.17
C TRP A 296 3.19 9.87 19.37
N TRP A 297 3.32 10.13 18.07
CA TRP A 297 4.40 9.54 17.28
C TRP A 297 5.79 9.95 17.79
N LYS A 298 5.96 11.23 18.12
CA LYS A 298 7.19 11.76 18.73
C LYS A 298 7.47 11.08 20.09
N ALA A 299 6.44 10.88 20.92
CA ALA A 299 6.58 10.15 22.18
C ALA A 299 7.04 8.70 21.95
N ARG A 300 6.38 7.95 21.05
CA ARG A 300 6.78 6.58 20.64
C ARG A 300 8.25 6.53 20.22
N SER A 301 8.66 7.47 19.38
CA SER A 301 10.03 7.58 18.86
C SER A 301 11.07 7.88 19.96
N ILE A 302 10.74 8.75 20.92
CA ILE A 302 11.62 9.08 22.05
C ILE A 302 11.79 7.87 22.98
N ILE A 303 10.71 7.15 23.28
CA ILE A 303 10.74 5.94 24.12
C ILE A 303 11.72 4.93 23.52
N MET A 304 11.68 4.70 22.21
CA MET A 304 12.59 3.79 21.53
C MET A 304 14.04 4.25 21.54
N LYS A 305 14.29 5.55 21.35
CA LYS A 305 15.65 6.13 21.47
C LYS A 305 16.21 5.91 22.88
N ARG A 306 15.41 6.16 23.93
CA ARG A 306 15.81 5.96 25.34
C ARG A 306 16.12 4.50 25.64
N ARG A 307 15.25 3.57 25.22
CA ARG A 307 15.48 2.12 25.38
C ARG A 307 16.77 1.65 24.70
N ARG A 308 17.06 2.16 23.50
CA ARG A 308 18.29 1.84 22.77
C ARG A 308 19.54 2.34 23.48
N THR A 309 19.52 3.56 24.04
CA THR A 309 20.66 4.09 24.81
C THR A 309 20.87 3.31 26.11
N ALA A 310 19.80 3.08 26.89
CA ALA A 310 19.87 2.29 28.12
C ALA A 310 20.40 0.87 27.88
N HIS A 311 20.02 0.24 26.76
CA HIS A 311 20.56 -1.06 26.37
C HIS A 311 22.06 -1.02 26.04
N LYS A 312 22.53 0.01 25.32
CA LYS A 312 23.96 0.19 25.03
C LYS A 312 24.80 0.41 26.29
N ASP A 313 24.24 1.09 27.28
CA ASP A 313 24.92 1.34 28.56
C ASP A 313 24.91 0.09 29.48
N ALA A 314 23.94 -0.82 29.28
CA ALA A 314 23.79 -2.06 30.06
C ALA A 314 24.52 -3.29 29.46
N SER A 315 25.04 -3.22 28.22
CA SER A 315 25.60 -4.38 27.51
C SER A 315 27.02 -4.77 27.93
N GLY A 316 27.18 -5.12 29.21
CA GLY A 316 27.99 -6.27 29.64
C GLY A 316 27.16 -7.56 29.83
N ALA A 317 25.85 -7.52 29.58
CA ALA A 317 24.94 -8.66 29.66
C ALA A 317 24.26 -8.93 28.31
N SER A 318 24.11 -10.22 27.97
CA SER A 318 23.55 -10.73 26.72
C SER A 318 22.17 -10.13 26.43
N ALA A 319 22.05 -9.44 25.31
CA ALA A 319 20.81 -8.84 24.82
C ALA A 319 19.74 -9.91 24.57
N VAL A 320 18.52 -9.68 25.06
CA VAL A 320 17.33 -10.30 24.46
C VAL A 320 17.12 -9.60 23.12
N THR A 321 17.58 -10.22 22.05
CA THR A 321 17.24 -9.79 20.69
C THR A 321 15.72 -9.83 20.54
N PRO A 322 15.06 -8.75 20.05
CA PRO A 322 13.67 -8.82 19.64
C PRO A 322 13.50 -10.01 18.70
N ARG A 323 12.53 -10.88 18.96
CA ARG A 323 12.28 -12.08 18.17
C ARG A 323 12.01 -11.62 16.73
N SER A 324 12.98 -11.80 15.84
CA SER A 324 12.80 -11.55 14.42
C SER A 324 12.06 -12.75 13.86
N VAL A 325 10.73 -12.69 13.85
CA VAL A 325 9.97 -13.52 12.91
C VAL A 325 10.52 -13.16 11.53
N ALA A 326 10.95 -14.15 10.76
CA ALA A 326 11.38 -13.91 9.39
C ALA A 326 10.18 -13.32 8.65
N LEU A 327 10.27 -12.04 8.27
CA LEU A 327 9.29 -11.44 7.39
C LEU A 327 9.39 -12.24 6.09
N THR A 328 8.32 -12.94 5.74
CA THR A 328 8.32 -13.72 4.52
C THR A 328 8.24 -12.73 3.37
N PRO A 329 9.20 -12.73 2.43
CA PRO A 329 8.91 -12.26 1.10
C PRO A 329 7.93 -13.27 0.50
N ILE A 330 6.65 -12.90 0.55
CA ILE A 330 5.55 -13.36 -0.28
C ILE A 330 5.63 -14.80 -0.81
N PRO A 331 5.00 -15.79 -0.14
CA PRO A 331 4.69 -17.06 -0.77
C PRO A 331 3.51 -16.94 -1.73
N GLN A 332 3.71 -17.58 -2.89
CA GLN A 332 2.75 -17.81 -3.96
C GLN A 332 1.43 -18.41 -3.43
N PRO A 333 0.29 -18.18 -4.12
CA PRO A 333 -0.85 -19.08 -4.01
C PRO A 333 -0.44 -20.46 -4.56
N HIS A 334 0.11 -21.34 -3.72
CA HIS A 334 0.44 -22.69 -4.14
C HIS A 334 -0.84 -23.45 -4.50
N SER A 335 -0.95 -23.86 -5.76
CA SER A 335 -1.69 -25.05 -6.11
C SER A 335 -0.81 -26.26 -5.81
N ASN A 336 -1.29 -27.12 -4.91
CA ASN A 336 -0.87 -28.50 -4.65
C ASN A 336 0.43 -28.97 -5.34
N GLY A 337 1.49 -29.17 -4.55
CA GLY A 337 2.56 -30.16 -4.76
C GLY A 337 3.24 -30.16 -6.13
N ASP A 338 4.51 -29.74 -6.13
CA ASP A 338 5.51 -29.96 -7.18
C ASP A 338 5.31 -29.14 -8.48
N ASP A 339 5.48 -27.81 -8.43
CA ASP A 339 6.21 -26.99 -9.44
C ASP A 339 6.16 -25.48 -9.06
N ASP A 340 7.19 -24.95 -8.39
CA ASP A 340 7.34 -23.50 -8.11
C ASP A 340 7.89 -22.72 -9.34
N SER A 341 7.49 -23.10 -10.56
CA SER A 341 7.95 -22.42 -11.78
C SER A 341 7.06 -21.22 -12.14
N LEU A 342 7.62 -20.24 -12.88
CA LEU A 342 6.87 -19.13 -13.50
C LEU A 342 5.58 -19.58 -14.21
N ASN A 343 5.50 -20.85 -14.64
CA ASN A 343 4.32 -21.43 -15.30
C ASN A 343 3.10 -21.64 -14.39
N THR A 344 3.26 -21.64 -13.06
CA THR A 344 2.12 -21.77 -12.12
C THR A 344 1.46 -20.43 -11.77
N ILE A 345 2.20 -19.32 -11.91
CA ILE A 345 1.73 -17.96 -11.69
C ILE A 345 0.94 -17.45 -12.91
N LEU A 346 1.35 -17.86 -14.11
CA LEU A 346 0.76 -17.43 -15.37
C LEU A 346 -0.55 -18.21 -15.65
N PRO A 347 -1.63 -17.55 -16.09
CA PRO A 347 -2.88 -18.24 -16.41
C PRO A 347 -2.71 -19.26 -17.55
N ARG A 348 -3.42 -20.39 -17.43
CA ARG A 348 -3.48 -21.43 -18.48
C ARG A 348 -4.16 -20.87 -19.73
N ASP A 349 -3.65 -21.25 -20.90
CA ASP A 349 -4.00 -20.72 -22.22
C ASP A 349 -5.49 -20.40 -22.39
N SER A 350 -5.84 -19.11 -22.42
CA SER A 350 -7.00 -18.71 -23.21
C SER A 350 -6.52 -18.71 -24.65
N ALA A 351 -6.96 -19.69 -25.42
CA ALA A 351 -6.83 -19.71 -26.87
C ALA A 351 -7.45 -18.42 -27.45
N ASP A 352 -6.66 -17.36 -27.62
CA ASP A 352 -7.03 -16.28 -28.53
C ASP A 352 -6.46 -16.63 -29.91
N SER A 353 -7.28 -17.35 -30.66
CA SER A 353 -7.05 -17.83 -32.02
C SER A 353 -7.07 -16.72 -33.08
N ASP A 354 -7.22 -15.46 -32.69
CA ASP A 354 -7.38 -14.36 -33.62
C ASP A 354 -6.11 -13.52 -33.70
N ASN A 355 -5.20 -13.86 -34.63
CA ASN A 355 -4.29 -13.00 -35.42
C ASN A 355 -3.92 -11.57 -34.90
N LYS A 356 -3.82 -11.37 -33.59
CA LYS A 356 -3.42 -10.12 -32.93
C LYS A 356 -1.90 -10.13 -32.92
N LYS A 357 -1.29 -9.06 -33.44
CA LYS A 357 0.17 -8.85 -33.40
C LYS A 357 0.67 -9.12 -31.98
N VAL A 358 1.68 -9.98 -31.86
CA VAL A 358 2.35 -10.31 -30.60
C VAL A 358 2.80 -9.00 -29.92
N PRO A 359 2.41 -8.74 -28.66
CA PRO A 359 2.90 -7.59 -27.91
C PRO A 359 4.44 -7.59 -27.87
N TYR A 360 5.08 -6.43 -27.96
CA TYR A 360 6.56 -6.32 -27.94
C TYR A 360 7.04 -5.16 -27.05
N CYS A 361 8.28 -5.22 -26.59
CA CYS A 361 8.90 -4.17 -25.77
C CYS A 361 9.13 -2.89 -26.59
N GLY A 362 8.76 -1.75 -26.02
CA GLY A 362 8.91 -0.41 -26.60
C GLY A 362 10.25 0.26 -26.29
N PHE A 363 11.11 -0.38 -25.48
CA PHE A 363 12.41 0.15 -25.08
C PHE A 363 13.32 0.43 -26.28
N LYS A 364 14.00 1.58 -26.22
CA LYS A 364 15.05 1.97 -27.15
C LYS A 364 16.16 2.65 -26.34
N ALA A 365 17.33 2.03 -26.27
CA ALA A 365 18.46 2.55 -25.50
C ALA A 365 19.00 3.84 -26.13
N ASP A 366 18.86 5.03 -25.56
CA ASP A 366 19.47 6.22 -26.20
C ASP A 366 21.02 6.18 -26.25
N GLU A 367 21.63 7.07 -27.04
CA GLU A 367 23.09 7.14 -27.21
C GLU A 367 23.84 7.32 -25.87
N ALA A 368 23.28 8.10 -24.93
CA ALA A 368 23.87 8.34 -23.63
C ALA A 368 23.82 7.07 -22.74
N SER A 369 22.74 6.31 -22.83
CA SER A 369 22.57 5.01 -22.17
C SER A 369 23.53 3.95 -22.71
N VAL A 370 23.70 3.89 -24.04
CA VAL A 370 24.68 3.00 -24.68
C VAL A 370 26.10 3.36 -24.24
N ALA A 371 26.45 4.65 -24.24
CA ALA A 371 27.76 5.10 -23.75
C ALA A 371 27.97 4.74 -22.26
N SER A 372 26.92 4.90 -21.45
CA SER A 372 26.94 4.54 -20.03
C SER A 372 27.16 3.04 -19.80
N ASN A 373 26.48 2.18 -20.57
CA ASN A 373 26.62 0.73 -20.50
C ASN A 373 28.02 0.27 -20.93
N LYS A 374 28.57 0.81 -22.02
CA LYS A 374 29.95 0.54 -22.45
C LYS A 374 30.98 0.92 -21.39
N ALA A 375 30.80 2.07 -20.74
CA ALA A 375 31.70 2.51 -19.67
C ALA A 375 31.65 1.55 -18.47
N LEU A 376 30.46 1.09 -18.09
CA LEU A 376 30.30 0.14 -16.99
C LEU A 376 30.85 -1.24 -17.31
N ALA A 377 30.61 -1.77 -18.52
CA ALA A 377 31.21 -3.02 -18.97
C ALA A 377 32.74 -3.01 -18.85
N GLN A 378 33.39 -1.87 -19.12
CA GLN A 378 34.84 -1.72 -18.92
C GLN A 378 35.25 -1.70 -17.43
N GLN A 379 34.40 -1.18 -16.55
CA GLN A 379 34.64 -1.17 -15.10
C GLN A 379 34.44 -2.57 -14.50
N GLU A 380 33.36 -3.25 -14.88
CA GLU A 380 33.00 -4.60 -14.45
C GLU A 380 34.10 -5.61 -14.80
N ARG A 381 34.64 -5.53 -16.03
CA ARG A 381 35.81 -6.33 -16.46
C ARG A 381 37.05 -6.13 -15.60
N LYS A 382 37.28 -4.91 -15.10
CA LYS A 382 38.45 -4.60 -14.25
C LYS A 382 38.28 -5.10 -12.81
N GLN A 383 37.04 -5.31 -12.36
CA GLN A 383 36.77 -5.75 -10.99
C GLN A 383 37.01 -7.26 -10.74
N SER A 384 37.40 -8.03 -11.77
CA SER A 384 37.93 -9.41 -11.72
C SER A 384 37.36 -10.30 -10.62
N GLN A 385 36.12 -10.81 -10.76
CA GLN A 385 35.49 -11.93 -10.02
C GLN A 385 35.74 -12.04 -8.49
N LYS A 386 36.24 -11.00 -7.83
CA LYS A 386 36.57 -11.01 -6.42
C LYS A 386 35.46 -10.29 -5.69
N ALA A 387 34.59 -11.10 -5.11
CA ALA A 387 33.45 -10.76 -4.25
C ALA A 387 32.15 -10.33 -4.97
N MET A 388 31.54 -11.25 -5.72
CA MET A 388 30.06 -11.32 -5.75
C MET A 388 29.59 -12.28 -4.65
N SER A 389 30.04 -12.02 -3.42
CA SER A 389 29.34 -12.49 -2.22
C SER A 389 28.61 -11.28 -1.64
N GLN A 390 27.60 -10.77 -2.34
CA GLN A 390 26.65 -9.91 -1.67
C GLN A 390 25.80 -10.79 -0.76
N SER A 391 26.26 -10.90 0.50
CA SER A 391 25.53 -11.50 1.60
C SER A 391 24.42 -10.54 2.05
N GLY A 392 23.43 -10.28 1.19
CA GLY A 392 22.26 -9.49 1.54
C GLY A 392 21.34 -9.22 0.36
N THR A 393 20.03 -9.33 0.60
CA THR A 393 18.99 -8.91 -0.34
C THR A 393 18.99 -7.39 -0.45
N THR A 394 18.95 -6.84 -1.67
CA THR A 394 18.69 -5.42 -1.91
C THR A 394 17.20 -5.22 -2.14
N GLU A 395 16.55 -4.54 -1.19
CA GLU A 395 15.15 -4.13 -1.27
C GLU A 395 14.98 -2.91 -2.18
N ILE A 396 14.00 -2.96 -3.08
CA ILE A 396 13.58 -1.88 -3.98
C ILE A 396 12.11 -1.60 -3.71
N ASP A 397 11.81 -0.44 -3.14
CA ASP A 397 10.43 -0.03 -2.92
C ASP A 397 9.73 0.29 -4.25
N VAL A 398 8.51 -0.23 -4.41
CA VAL A 398 7.73 -0.12 -5.65
C VAL A 398 6.43 0.66 -5.42
N TYR A 399 6.22 1.67 -6.25
CA TYR A 399 4.98 2.43 -6.36
C TYR A 399 4.25 2.02 -7.63
N MET A 400 2.98 1.63 -7.53
CA MET A 400 2.21 1.16 -8.67
C MET A 400 1.01 2.07 -8.94
N HIS A 401 0.84 2.49 -10.18
CA HIS A 401 -0.18 3.45 -10.58
C HIS A 401 -1.05 2.84 -11.67
N MET A 402 -2.28 2.46 -11.33
CA MET A 402 -3.26 1.97 -12.30
C MET A 402 -4.01 3.15 -12.91
N ILE A 403 -3.77 3.43 -14.19
CA ILE A 403 -4.38 4.56 -14.90
C ILE A 403 -5.56 4.07 -15.73
N VAL A 404 -6.77 4.51 -15.35
CA VAL A 404 -8.03 4.09 -15.98
C VAL A 404 -8.84 5.26 -16.52
N PRO A 405 -9.66 5.05 -17.56
CA PRO A 405 -10.37 6.16 -18.19
C PRO A 405 -11.54 6.68 -17.33
N GLU A 406 -12.07 5.81 -16.47
CA GLU A 406 -13.17 6.05 -15.55
C GLU A 406 -13.06 5.06 -14.39
N LEU A 407 -13.66 5.36 -13.23
CA LEU A 407 -13.75 4.41 -12.11
C LEU A 407 -14.80 3.35 -12.43
N PRO A 408 -14.44 2.07 -12.50
CA PRO A 408 -15.40 1.00 -12.70
C PRO A 408 -16.22 0.74 -11.43
N THR A 409 -17.39 0.10 -11.59
CA THR A 409 -18.31 -0.19 -10.49
C THR A 409 -18.08 -1.59 -9.90
N ASN A 410 -18.39 -1.74 -8.60
CA ASN A 410 -18.55 -2.99 -7.84
C ASN A 410 -17.40 -4.02 -7.93
N GLY A 411 -16.54 -4.09 -6.91
CA GLY A 411 -15.56 -5.17 -6.72
C GLY A 411 -14.35 -5.11 -7.66
N TRP A 412 -14.43 -4.34 -8.74
CA TRP A 412 -13.36 -4.17 -9.71
C TRP A 412 -12.04 -3.70 -9.07
N ILE A 413 -12.09 -2.77 -8.11
CA ILE A 413 -10.86 -2.25 -7.50
C ILE A 413 -10.09 -3.37 -6.79
N ASN A 414 -10.81 -4.27 -6.09
CA ASN A 414 -10.19 -5.38 -5.38
C ASN A 414 -9.48 -6.33 -6.34
N ASP A 415 -10.13 -6.64 -7.46
CA ASP A 415 -9.55 -7.48 -8.51
C ASP A 415 -8.28 -6.84 -9.09
N GLU A 416 -8.27 -5.52 -9.29
CA GLU A 416 -7.08 -4.80 -9.78
C GLU A 416 -5.93 -4.78 -8.78
N TYR A 417 -6.19 -4.52 -7.49
CA TYR A 417 -5.14 -4.63 -6.47
C TYR A 417 -4.58 -6.05 -6.39
N ALA A 418 -5.43 -7.08 -6.56
CA ALA A 418 -4.97 -8.46 -6.66
C ALA A 418 -4.16 -8.71 -7.95
N ARG A 419 -4.53 -8.12 -9.09
CA ARG A 419 -3.77 -8.18 -10.36
C ARG A 419 -2.39 -7.54 -10.21
N LEU A 420 -2.33 -6.32 -9.64
CA LEU A 420 -1.08 -5.62 -9.33
C LEU A 420 -0.20 -6.45 -8.39
N ARG A 421 -0.80 -7.04 -7.36
CA ARG A 421 -0.10 -7.91 -6.41
C ARG A 421 0.61 -9.07 -7.10
N ARG A 422 -0.10 -9.76 -8.00
CA ARG A 422 0.46 -10.87 -8.80
C ARG A 422 1.62 -10.44 -9.69
N GLN A 423 1.62 -9.20 -10.19
CA GLN A 423 2.75 -8.70 -10.99
C GLN A 423 4.02 -8.59 -10.15
N ILE A 424 3.90 -8.16 -8.90
CA ILE A 424 5.05 -8.11 -7.97
C ILE A 424 5.53 -9.50 -7.61
N ASP A 425 4.63 -10.47 -7.47
CA ASP A 425 5.00 -11.87 -7.21
C ASP A 425 5.78 -12.47 -8.39
N LEU A 426 5.31 -12.20 -9.61
CA LEU A 426 6.01 -12.58 -10.84
C LEU A 426 7.39 -11.92 -10.91
N LEU A 427 7.47 -10.62 -10.60
CA LEU A 427 8.73 -9.88 -10.60
C LEU A 427 9.72 -10.46 -9.59
N ASN A 428 9.28 -10.69 -8.34
CA ASN A 428 10.14 -11.26 -7.31
C ASN A 428 10.60 -12.68 -7.62
N GLU A 429 9.76 -13.53 -8.22
CA GLU A 429 10.17 -14.87 -8.65
C GLU A 429 11.22 -14.79 -9.77
N GLY A 430 11.01 -13.92 -10.77
CA GLY A 430 11.98 -13.69 -11.85
C GLY A 430 13.36 -13.19 -11.39
N TYR A 431 13.39 -12.44 -10.29
CA TYR A 431 14.61 -11.83 -9.75
C TYR A 431 15.20 -12.56 -8.54
N LYS A 432 14.60 -13.68 -8.12
CA LYS A 432 14.98 -14.44 -6.92
C LYS A 432 16.46 -14.84 -6.87
N SER A 433 17.06 -15.17 -8.03
CA SER A 433 18.48 -15.54 -8.14
C SER A 433 19.43 -14.34 -8.11
N THR A 434 18.92 -13.12 -8.27
CA THR A 434 19.71 -11.91 -8.43
C THR A 434 20.10 -11.27 -7.10
N GLY A 435 19.40 -11.61 -6.00
CA GLY A 435 19.52 -10.93 -4.71
C GLY A 435 18.81 -9.57 -4.65
N LEU A 436 18.01 -9.22 -5.65
CA LEU A 436 17.10 -8.08 -5.63
C LEU A 436 15.70 -8.54 -5.20
N HIS A 437 15.04 -7.76 -4.37
CA HIS A 437 13.65 -7.96 -3.96
C HIS A 437 12.86 -6.66 -4.10
N PHE A 438 11.63 -6.77 -4.57
CA PHE A 438 10.74 -5.67 -4.89
C PHE A 438 9.62 -5.62 -3.87
N ASN A 439 9.59 -4.55 -3.09
CA ASN A 439 8.66 -4.33 -1.99
C ASN A 439 7.54 -3.38 -2.41
N PRO A 440 6.29 -3.83 -2.59
CA PRO A 440 5.20 -2.94 -3.00
C PRO A 440 4.77 -2.08 -1.81
N VAL A 441 5.12 -0.79 -1.84
CA VAL A 441 4.86 0.13 -0.73
C VAL A 441 3.56 0.92 -0.87
N TYR A 442 3.07 1.05 -2.11
CA TYR A 442 1.85 1.81 -2.40
C TYR A 442 1.32 1.45 -3.78
N ALA A 443 0.00 1.46 -3.91
CA ALA A 443 -0.66 1.43 -5.20
C ALA A 443 -1.88 2.35 -5.25
N ASP A 444 -2.15 2.99 -6.39
CA ASP A 444 -3.34 3.79 -6.57
C ASP A 444 -4.03 3.56 -7.91
N VAL A 445 -5.25 4.08 -8.00
CA VAL A 445 -6.04 4.14 -9.22
C VAL A 445 -6.22 5.60 -9.59
N TYR A 446 -5.66 6.01 -10.73
CA TYR A 446 -5.76 7.36 -11.25
C TYR A 446 -6.69 7.41 -12.46
N VAL A 447 -7.66 8.33 -12.43
CA VAL A 447 -8.65 8.47 -13.51
C VAL A 447 -8.15 9.47 -14.54
N SER A 448 -7.78 8.99 -15.73
CA SER A 448 -7.45 9.82 -16.88
C SER A 448 -7.70 9.08 -18.18
N ALA A 449 -8.74 9.49 -18.92
CA ALA A 449 -9.02 8.96 -20.25
C ALA A 449 -7.88 9.21 -21.24
N GLU A 450 -7.14 10.31 -21.06
CA GLU A 450 -5.99 10.66 -21.91
C GLU A 450 -4.82 9.71 -21.68
N TRP A 451 -4.46 9.43 -20.42
CA TRP A 451 -3.27 8.66 -20.07
C TRP A 451 -3.53 7.15 -20.01
N SER A 452 -4.80 6.74 -20.02
CA SER A 452 -5.16 5.32 -20.14
C SER A 452 -4.82 4.73 -21.51
N TYR A 453 -4.82 5.56 -22.56
CA TYR A 453 -4.55 5.15 -23.94
C TYR A 453 -3.41 5.99 -24.52
N LEU A 454 -2.18 5.56 -24.29
CA LEU A 454 -1.01 6.35 -24.65
C LEU A 454 -0.85 6.44 -26.18
N LYS A 455 -0.64 7.67 -26.65
CA LYS A 455 -0.24 7.97 -28.03
C LYS A 455 1.29 8.01 -28.13
N LYS A 456 1.82 7.89 -29.35
CA LYS A 456 3.27 7.91 -29.58
C LYS A 456 3.94 9.19 -29.09
N GLU A 457 3.21 10.29 -29.11
CA GLU A 457 3.66 11.61 -28.72
C GLU A 457 3.48 11.88 -27.22
N THR A 458 2.82 11.00 -26.46
CA THR A 458 2.59 11.18 -25.03
C THR A 458 3.89 10.86 -24.27
N PRO A 459 4.60 11.84 -23.70
CA PRO A 459 5.80 11.56 -22.93
C PRO A 459 5.40 10.93 -21.58
N VAL A 460 6.25 10.06 -21.03
CA VAL A 460 6.05 9.49 -19.69
C VAL A 460 5.90 10.58 -18.62
N SER A 461 6.63 11.69 -18.75
CA SER A 461 6.55 12.83 -17.84
C SER A 461 5.16 13.50 -17.78
N ALA A 462 4.28 13.27 -18.77
CA ALA A 462 2.91 13.80 -18.74
C ALA A 462 2.12 13.28 -17.54
N TYR A 463 2.28 12.00 -17.20
CA TYR A 463 1.66 11.39 -16.02
C TYR A 463 2.65 11.22 -14.86
N GLY A 464 3.92 10.93 -15.15
CA GLY A 464 4.94 10.76 -14.11
C GLY A 464 5.17 12.02 -13.28
N SER A 465 4.99 13.23 -13.82
CA SER A 465 5.06 14.47 -13.03
C SER A 465 3.96 14.62 -11.97
N GLN A 466 2.86 13.87 -12.11
CA GLN A 466 1.74 13.87 -11.15
C GLN A 466 1.81 12.68 -10.20
N LEU A 467 2.29 11.53 -10.69
CA LEU A 467 2.15 10.25 -10.02
C LEU A 467 3.44 9.74 -9.39
N HIS A 468 4.60 10.09 -9.95
CA HIS A 468 5.89 9.58 -9.46
C HIS A 468 6.06 9.89 -7.98
N ASN A 469 6.44 8.88 -7.21
CA ASN A 469 6.70 8.98 -5.78
C ASN A 469 8.06 8.36 -5.43
N GLY A 470 8.70 8.88 -4.39
CA GLY A 470 10.04 8.47 -4.00
C GLY A 470 11.15 9.11 -4.84
N SER A 471 12.28 8.41 -4.94
CA SER A 471 13.51 8.89 -5.57
C SER A 471 14.04 7.91 -6.62
N TYR A 472 15.26 8.10 -7.13
CA TYR A 472 15.87 7.17 -8.08
C TYR A 472 16.09 5.75 -7.54
N THR A 473 16.01 5.56 -6.21
CA THR A 473 16.09 4.24 -5.57
C THR A 473 14.76 3.50 -5.49
N THR A 474 13.66 4.15 -5.89
CA THR A 474 12.31 3.58 -5.89
C THR A 474 11.84 3.33 -7.32
N LEU A 475 11.12 2.24 -7.53
CA LEU A 475 10.59 1.86 -8.84
C LEU A 475 9.14 2.31 -8.96
N ASN A 476 8.87 3.23 -9.87
CA ASN A 476 7.50 3.64 -10.21
C ASN A 476 7.02 2.82 -11.42
N MET A 477 5.86 2.18 -11.29
CA MET A 477 5.23 1.37 -12.33
C MET A 477 3.88 1.96 -12.72
N TYR A 478 3.68 2.22 -14.01
CA TYR A 478 2.46 2.82 -14.54
C TYR A 478 1.72 1.80 -15.41
N PHE A 479 0.56 1.35 -14.95
CA PHE A 479 -0.29 0.41 -15.67
C PHE A 479 -1.34 1.20 -16.45
N VAL A 480 -1.22 1.22 -17.77
CA VAL A 480 -2.14 1.93 -18.68
C VAL A 480 -2.97 0.93 -19.47
N ARG A 481 -4.19 1.28 -19.89
CA ARG A 481 -5.04 0.32 -20.62
C ARG A 481 -4.39 -0.19 -21.90
N ARG A 482 -3.69 0.69 -22.64
CA ARG A 482 -2.96 0.33 -23.87
C ARG A 482 -1.89 1.35 -24.21
N ILE A 483 -0.79 0.87 -24.78
CA ILE A 483 0.26 1.69 -25.39
C ILE A 483 0.12 1.60 -26.92
N TYR A 484 0.41 2.70 -27.63
CA TYR A 484 0.39 2.76 -29.10
C TYR A 484 1.22 1.63 -29.75
N ASP A 485 0.93 1.33 -31.02
CA ASP A 485 1.62 0.31 -31.82
C ASP A 485 1.69 -1.11 -31.21
N ASN A 486 0.81 -1.46 -30.26
CA ASN A 486 0.79 -2.72 -29.50
C ASN A 486 2.06 -2.96 -28.66
N ILE A 487 2.66 -1.89 -28.17
CA ILE A 487 3.75 -1.97 -27.21
C ILE A 487 3.21 -2.56 -25.89
N ALA A 488 3.92 -3.55 -25.36
CA ALA A 488 3.60 -4.24 -24.12
C ALA A 488 4.11 -3.46 -22.90
N GLY A 489 5.30 -2.88 -23.03
CA GLY A 489 5.96 -2.13 -21.99
C GLY A 489 6.87 -1.06 -22.56
N LEU A 490 7.08 0.01 -21.79
CA LEU A 490 7.88 1.16 -22.17
C LEU A 490 8.74 1.58 -20.99
N VAL A 491 10.05 1.68 -21.25
CA VAL A 491 11.05 2.21 -20.31
C VAL A 491 11.91 3.22 -21.04
N LYS A 492 12.20 4.33 -20.39
CA LYS A 492 13.22 5.26 -20.87
C LYS A 492 14.54 4.96 -20.18
N SER A 493 15.61 4.86 -20.95
CA SER A 493 16.92 4.60 -20.39
C SER A 493 17.38 5.72 -19.46
N LEU A 494 17.92 5.36 -18.29
CA LEU A 494 18.50 6.33 -17.35
C LEU A 494 19.95 6.63 -17.74
N PRO A 495 20.32 7.86 -18.12
CA PRO A 495 21.73 8.22 -18.26
C PRO A 495 22.41 8.33 -16.88
N GLN A 496 23.74 8.14 -16.80
CA GLN A 496 24.49 8.29 -15.54
C GLN A 496 24.42 9.69 -14.92
N HIS A 497 24.15 10.71 -15.74
CA HIS A 497 24.02 12.10 -15.32
C HIS A 497 22.72 12.69 -15.88
N PRO A 498 21.55 12.32 -15.30
CA PRO A 498 20.27 12.82 -15.76
C PRO A 498 20.04 14.28 -15.34
N PRO A 499 19.28 15.07 -16.11
CA PRO A 499 18.77 16.35 -15.64
C PRO A 499 17.76 16.16 -14.49
N ALA A 500 17.53 17.19 -13.69
CA ALA A 500 16.72 17.09 -12.46
C ALA A 500 15.26 16.65 -12.71
N ASP A 501 14.65 17.05 -13.82
CA ASP A 501 13.28 16.68 -14.20
C ASP A 501 13.16 15.28 -14.79
N TRP A 502 14.28 14.58 -15.02
CA TRP A 502 14.28 13.23 -15.58
C TRP A 502 13.57 12.23 -14.67
N ILE A 503 13.55 12.47 -13.36
CA ILE A 503 12.89 11.59 -12.40
C ILE A 503 11.42 11.33 -12.74
N TYR A 504 10.72 12.31 -13.30
CA TYR A 504 9.32 12.15 -13.75
C TYR A 504 9.17 11.28 -15.00
N THR A 505 10.27 10.85 -15.59
CA THR A 505 10.33 9.92 -16.71
C THR A 505 10.91 8.57 -16.30
N ASP A 506 11.49 8.48 -15.11
CA ASP A 506 12.01 7.22 -14.56
C ASP A 506 10.85 6.32 -14.13
N GLY A 507 11.02 5.02 -14.37
CA GLY A 507 10.02 4.01 -14.09
C GLY A 507 9.71 3.13 -15.29
N VAL A 508 8.67 2.32 -15.13
CA VAL A 508 8.25 1.29 -16.07
C VAL A 508 6.77 1.48 -16.39
N THR A 509 6.42 1.62 -17.67
CA THR A 509 5.01 1.70 -18.09
C THR A 509 4.60 0.39 -18.75
N ILE A 510 3.52 -0.23 -18.28
CA ILE A 510 3.05 -1.54 -18.71
C ILE A 510 1.63 -1.41 -19.28
N ALA A 511 1.37 -2.05 -20.40
CA ALA A 511 0.03 -2.20 -20.93
C ALA A 511 -0.75 -3.23 -20.08
N ALA A 512 -1.82 -2.80 -19.41
CA ALA A 512 -2.56 -3.59 -18.43
C ALA A 512 -3.26 -4.83 -19.02
N ASP A 513 -3.44 -4.90 -20.34
CA ASP A 513 -3.91 -6.09 -21.06
C ASP A 513 -2.84 -7.20 -21.13
N THR A 514 -1.58 -6.87 -20.88
CA THR A 514 -0.46 -7.83 -20.85
C THR A 514 -0.21 -8.46 -19.48
N MET A 515 -0.78 -7.92 -18.40
CA MET A 515 -0.59 -8.42 -17.02
C MET A 515 -1.09 -9.86 -16.83
N GLU A 516 -2.01 -10.31 -17.69
CA GLU A 516 -2.55 -11.68 -17.70
C GLU A 516 -1.99 -12.52 -18.84
N THR A 517 -1.11 -11.95 -19.66
CA THR A 517 -0.43 -12.72 -20.70
C THR A 517 0.69 -13.52 -20.09
N ARG A 518 1.06 -14.60 -20.76
CA ARG A 518 2.21 -15.40 -20.34
C ARG A 518 3.48 -14.53 -20.33
N PHE A 519 3.69 -13.62 -21.29
CA PHE A 519 4.93 -12.85 -21.44
C PHE A 519 5.27 -12.03 -20.18
N PRO A 520 6.44 -12.22 -19.53
CA PRO A 520 6.79 -11.53 -18.30
C PRO A 520 7.26 -10.09 -18.59
N VAL A 521 6.37 -9.27 -19.15
CA VAL A 521 6.64 -7.85 -19.48
C VAL A 521 7.29 -7.16 -18.29
N ILE A 522 6.71 -7.32 -17.10
CA ILE A 522 7.22 -6.66 -15.90
C ILE A 522 8.66 -7.05 -15.56
N ILE A 523 9.07 -8.31 -15.76
CA ILE A 523 10.45 -8.77 -15.52
C ILE A 523 11.39 -8.11 -16.54
N HIS A 524 11.02 -8.16 -17.82
CA HIS A 524 11.78 -7.63 -18.95
C HIS A 524 11.99 -6.12 -18.84
N GLU A 525 10.89 -5.35 -18.67
CA GLU A 525 10.96 -3.91 -18.58
C GLU A 525 11.69 -3.46 -17.30
N THR A 526 11.53 -4.17 -16.19
CA THR A 526 12.32 -3.89 -14.98
C THR A 526 13.82 -4.11 -15.22
N GLY A 527 14.19 -5.05 -16.10
CA GLY A 527 15.57 -5.28 -16.51
C GLY A 527 16.15 -4.05 -17.21
N HIS A 528 15.38 -3.43 -18.09
CA HIS A 528 15.74 -2.14 -18.70
C HIS A 528 15.86 -1.01 -17.68
N TRP A 529 14.97 -0.94 -16.69
CA TRP A 529 15.06 0.05 -15.61
C TRP A 529 16.33 -0.15 -14.75
N LEU A 530 16.80 -1.40 -14.62
CA LEU A 530 18.07 -1.79 -13.99
C LEU A 530 19.28 -1.74 -14.95
N GLY A 531 19.12 -1.14 -16.13
CA GLY A 531 20.21 -0.85 -17.05
C GLY A 531 20.57 -1.96 -18.03
N LEU A 532 19.84 -3.08 -18.07
CA LEU A 532 20.05 -4.11 -19.08
C LEU A 532 19.54 -3.66 -20.45
N HIS A 533 20.23 -4.06 -21.51
CA HIS A 533 19.73 -3.93 -22.89
C HIS A 533 19.20 -5.27 -23.37
N HIS A 534 18.55 -5.28 -24.54
CA HIS A 534 18.19 -6.55 -25.18
C HIS A 534 19.46 -7.34 -25.49
N THR A 535 19.47 -8.66 -25.32
CA THR A 535 20.68 -9.48 -25.58
C THR A 535 21.20 -9.37 -27.03
N PHE A 536 20.31 -9.04 -27.97
CA PHE A 536 20.60 -8.78 -29.38
C PHE A 536 20.72 -7.29 -29.71
N GLN A 537 20.96 -6.41 -28.73
CA GLN A 537 20.86 -4.96 -28.89
C GLN A 537 21.63 -4.47 -30.13
N GLU A 538 20.88 -3.86 -31.04
CA GLU A 538 21.41 -3.37 -32.31
C GLU A 538 22.21 -2.07 -32.08
N GLY A 539 23.35 -1.96 -32.75
CA GLY A 539 24.16 -0.75 -32.83
C GLY A 539 23.35 0.39 -33.43
N PHE A 540 23.57 1.59 -32.89
CA PHE A 540 22.63 2.71 -32.93
C PHE A 540 22.53 3.49 -34.24
N ALA A 541 22.58 2.82 -35.39
CA ALA A 541 22.39 3.44 -36.69
C ALA A 541 21.12 2.92 -37.36
N ALA A 542 20.10 3.78 -37.41
CA ALA A 542 18.87 3.50 -38.13
C ALA A 542 19.18 3.17 -39.60
N GLY A 543 18.90 1.92 -40.00
CA GLY A 543 19.12 1.43 -41.36
C GLY A 543 20.35 0.53 -41.54
N GLU A 544 21.13 0.26 -40.48
CA GLU A 544 22.14 -0.79 -40.53
C GLU A 544 21.47 -2.17 -40.46
N THR A 545 21.95 -3.10 -41.30
CA THR A 545 21.53 -4.50 -41.26
C THR A 545 22.08 -5.15 -39.98
N PRO A 546 21.26 -5.88 -39.20
CA PRO A 546 21.73 -6.63 -38.04
C PRO A 546 22.93 -7.50 -38.42
N SER A 547 23.98 -7.45 -37.61
CA SER A 547 25.27 -8.10 -37.89
C SER A 547 25.81 -8.77 -36.62
N CYS A 548 26.44 -9.94 -36.80
CA CYS A 548 27.19 -10.61 -35.75
C CYS A 548 28.59 -10.00 -35.54
N GLU A 549 28.99 -9.02 -36.35
CA GLU A 549 30.29 -8.34 -36.31
C GLU A 549 30.09 -6.85 -36.00
N GLY A 550 30.99 -6.23 -35.22
CA GLY A 550 30.99 -4.77 -35.01
C GLY A 550 30.64 -4.28 -33.61
N GLY A 551 30.63 -5.16 -32.60
CA GLY A 551 30.31 -4.79 -31.21
C GLY A 551 28.81 -4.62 -30.95
N TYR A 552 27.99 -5.40 -31.67
CA TYR A 552 26.56 -5.60 -31.38
C TYR A 552 26.40 -6.54 -30.17
N GLY A 553 25.32 -6.34 -29.40
CA GLY A 553 25.08 -7.03 -28.13
C GLY A 553 24.75 -6.05 -27.01
N ASP A 554 24.50 -6.57 -25.81
CA ASP A 554 24.04 -5.83 -24.62
C ASP A 554 25.17 -5.29 -23.73
N ASP A 555 26.42 -5.31 -24.22
CA ASP A 555 27.62 -4.96 -23.47
C ASP A 555 27.78 -5.77 -22.16
N VAL A 556 27.24 -6.98 -22.10
CA VAL A 556 27.47 -7.96 -21.02
C VAL A 556 28.32 -9.11 -21.58
N ASP A 557 29.39 -9.48 -20.86
CA ASP A 557 30.41 -10.39 -21.43
C ASP A 557 29.94 -11.85 -21.51
N ASP A 558 29.00 -12.28 -20.65
CA ASP A 558 28.51 -13.66 -20.56
C ASP A 558 27.17 -13.89 -21.28
N THR A 559 26.71 -12.90 -22.05
CA THR A 559 25.56 -12.98 -22.96
C THR A 559 26.08 -13.13 -24.39
N PRO A 560 25.94 -14.30 -25.03
CA PRO A 560 26.44 -14.52 -26.38
C PRO A 560 25.85 -13.55 -27.40
N THR A 561 26.70 -13.00 -28.28
CA THR A 561 26.24 -12.18 -29.40
C THR A 561 25.35 -13.00 -30.32
N HIS A 562 24.16 -12.50 -30.61
CA HIS A 562 23.21 -13.15 -31.50
C HIS A 562 22.35 -12.14 -32.24
N LEU A 563 21.69 -12.58 -33.32
CA LEU A 563 20.72 -11.77 -34.05
C LEU A 563 19.34 -11.88 -33.39
N ARG A 564 18.52 -10.85 -33.58
CA ARG A 564 17.13 -10.87 -33.14
C ARG A 564 16.38 -12.04 -33.79
N THR A 565 15.85 -12.94 -32.98
CA THR A 565 15.05 -14.07 -33.42
C THR A 565 13.58 -13.67 -33.55
N PRO A 566 12.85 -14.11 -34.60
CA PRO A 566 11.43 -13.83 -34.73
C PRO A 566 10.62 -14.47 -33.60
N SER A 567 9.65 -13.73 -33.03
CA SER A 567 8.84 -14.07 -31.86
C SER A 567 7.84 -15.22 -32.03
N ASN A 568 7.87 -15.97 -33.13
CA ASN A 568 6.80 -16.89 -33.56
C ASN A 568 7.22 -18.37 -33.62
N VAL A 569 8.11 -18.82 -32.74
CA VAL A 569 8.70 -20.17 -32.80
C VAL A 569 8.84 -20.76 -31.39
N ASP A 570 7.71 -21.25 -30.86
CA ASP A 570 7.62 -22.02 -29.61
C ASP A 570 8.51 -23.29 -29.61
N GLU A 571 8.89 -23.80 -30.78
CA GLU A 571 9.65 -25.05 -30.92
C GLU A 571 11.15 -24.89 -30.66
N ARG A 572 11.70 -23.67 -30.71
CA ARG A 572 13.17 -23.45 -30.69
C ARG A 572 13.81 -23.33 -29.31
N CYS A 573 13.02 -23.33 -28.23
CA CYS A 573 13.55 -23.39 -26.86
C CYS A 573 13.33 -24.75 -26.18
N LYS A 574 12.78 -25.74 -26.92
CA LYS A 574 12.80 -27.13 -26.47
C LYS A 574 14.22 -27.68 -26.64
N PRO A 575 14.66 -28.61 -25.77
CA PRO A 575 15.92 -29.30 -25.97
C PRO A 575 15.92 -29.99 -27.34
N THR A 576 16.69 -29.45 -28.28
CA THR A 576 16.96 -30.06 -29.59
C THR A 576 18.42 -30.48 -29.64
N ASP A 577 18.75 -31.44 -30.50
CA ASP A 577 20.13 -31.84 -30.76
C ASP A 577 20.97 -30.70 -31.37
N GLU A 578 20.31 -29.66 -31.89
CA GLU A 578 20.94 -28.47 -32.47
C GLU A 578 20.37 -27.19 -31.80
N PRO A 579 21.08 -26.60 -30.81
CA PRO A 579 20.67 -25.35 -30.19
C PRO A 579 20.78 -24.19 -31.19
N LEU A 580 19.87 -23.22 -31.07
CA LEU A 580 19.82 -22.06 -31.95
C LEU A 580 21.12 -21.25 -31.88
N ASP A 581 21.66 -20.93 -33.04
CA ASP A 581 22.91 -20.18 -33.18
C ASP A 581 22.83 -19.33 -34.45
N THR A 582 22.41 -18.08 -34.30
CA THR A 582 22.31 -17.13 -35.40
C THR A 582 23.66 -16.50 -35.76
N CYS A 583 24.65 -16.63 -34.87
CA CYS A 583 25.99 -16.10 -35.03
C CYS A 583 27.07 -17.18 -34.84
N PRO A 584 27.15 -18.19 -35.73
CA PRO A 584 27.98 -19.38 -35.54
C PRO A 584 29.49 -19.15 -35.54
N ASN A 585 29.92 -17.95 -35.92
CA ASN A 585 31.32 -17.52 -35.86
C ASN A 585 31.66 -16.75 -34.58
N GLN A 586 30.67 -16.48 -33.72
CA GLN A 586 30.84 -15.88 -32.40
C GLN A 586 30.82 -16.97 -31.32
N GLU A 587 31.31 -16.62 -30.13
CA GLU A 587 31.30 -17.54 -28.99
C GLU A 587 29.89 -17.66 -28.39
N GLY A 588 29.49 -18.89 -28.07
CA GLY A 588 28.22 -19.19 -27.40
C GLY A 588 27.09 -19.60 -28.35
N LYS A 589 25.88 -19.70 -27.79
CA LYS A 589 24.62 -20.00 -28.49
C LYS A 589 23.61 -18.93 -28.15
N ASP A 590 22.58 -18.77 -28.97
CA ASP A 590 21.55 -17.75 -28.74
C ASP A 590 20.94 -17.93 -27.34
N PRO A 591 20.90 -16.88 -26.49
CA PRO A 591 20.39 -16.95 -25.12
C PRO A 591 18.86 -16.99 -25.12
N VAL A 592 18.28 -18.10 -25.58
CA VAL A 592 16.83 -18.26 -25.82
C VAL A 592 15.99 -18.28 -24.54
N HIS A 593 16.63 -18.45 -23.37
CA HIS A 593 15.99 -18.46 -22.07
C HIS A 593 16.12 -17.15 -21.28
N ASN A 594 16.86 -16.18 -21.85
CA ASN A 594 17.17 -14.93 -21.16
C ASN A 594 15.97 -13.97 -21.16
N PHE A 595 15.61 -13.44 -19.99
CA PHE A 595 14.48 -12.52 -19.87
C PHE A 595 14.59 -11.28 -20.77
N MET A 596 15.79 -10.84 -21.17
CA MET A 596 16.00 -9.69 -22.06
C MET A 596 15.91 -10.04 -23.56
N ASN A 597 15.43 -11.24 -23.89
CA ASN A 597 15.18 -11.70 -25.25
C ASN A 597 13.68 -11.57 -25.62
N PHE A 598 13.34 -11.69 -26.91
CA PHE A 598 11.95 -11.67 -27.43
C PHE A 598 11.42 -13.07 -27.77
N MET A 599 11.97 -14.09 -27.13
CA MET A 599 11.49 -15.46 -27.29
C MET A 599 10.08 -15.63 -26.70
N ALA A 600 9.40 -16.70 -27.11
CA ALA A 600 8.11 -17.06 -26.53
C ALA A 600 8.24 -17.25 -25.02
N THR A 601 7.18 -16.87 -24.29
CA THR A 601 7.21 -16.82 -22.83
C THR A 601 7.75 -18.09 -22.17
N MET A 602 7.29 -19.27 -22.62
CA MET A 602 7.63 -20.54 -21.97
C MET A 602 9.14 -20.83 -21.97
N CYS A 603 9.91 -20.07 -22.75
CA CYS A 603 11.34 -20.16 -22.81
C CYS A 603 12.04 -19.31 -21.74
N LEU A 604 11.46 -18.18 -21.31
CA LEU A 604 12.17 -17.16 -20.51
C LEU A 604 12.18 -17.52 -19.02
N ASN A 605 13.36 -17.69 -18.44
CA ASN A 605 13.51 -18.08 -17.04
C ASN A 605 14.81 -17.64 -16.35
N GLU A 606 15.72 -16.92 -17.02
CA GLU A 606 17.04 -16.61 -16.45
C GLU A 606 17.59 -15.21 -16.77
N PHE A 607 18.46 -14.75 -15.88
CA PHE A 607 19.46 -13.71 -16.12
C PHE A 607 20.86 -14.34 -16.00
N THR A 608 21.83 -13.85 -16.76
CA THR A 608 23.22 -14.28 -16.63
C THR A 608 23.90 -13.66 -15.40
N ASN A 609 25.07 -14.18 -15.00
CA ASN A 609 25.81 -13.59 -13.87
C ASN A 609 26.30 -12.17 -14.17
N GLY A 610 26.69 -11.90 -15.42
CA GLY A 610 27.06 -10.58 -15.90
C GLY A 610 25.88 -9.60 -15.88
N GLN A 611 24.69 -10.05 -16.26
CA GLN A 611 23.48 -9.24 -16.12
C GLN A 611 23.17 -8.95 -14.64
N ILE A 612 23.30 -9.94 -13.75
CA ILE A 612 23.15 -9.73 -12.29
C ILE A 612 24.15 -8.67 -11.80
N GLN A 613 25.41 -8.77 -12.18
CA GLN A 613 26.43 -7.78 -11.84
C GLN A 613 26.04 -6.38 -12.34
N ARG A 614 25.59 -6.26 -13.59
CA ARG A 614 25.15 -4.99 -14.20
C ARG A 614 24.00 -4.36 -13.42
N MET A 615 22.98 -5.15 -13.05
CA MET A 615 21.84 -4.66 -12.27
C MET A 615 22.28 -4.09 -10.92
N HIS A 616 23.19 -4.76 -10.21
CA HIS A 616 23.75 -4.27 -8.94
C HIS A 616 24.60 -3.01 -9.11
N SER A 617 25.41 -2.92 -10.17
CA SER A 617 26.12 -1.68 -10.52
C SER A 617 25.14 -0.52 -10.73
N TRP A 618 24.02 -0.78 -11.40
CA TRP A 618 22.99 0.22 -11.69
C TRP A 618 22.22 0.66 -10.44
N CYS A 619 21.93 -0.26 -9.52
CA CYS A 619 21.40 0.10 -8.20
C CYS A 619 22.36 1.05 -7.45
N GLY A 620 23.68 0.85 -7.58
CA GLY A 620 24.70 1.75 -7.04
C GLY A 620 24.63 3.15 -7.64
N ILE A 621 24.46 3.26 -8.97
CA ILE A 621 24.30 4.54 -9.67
C ILE A 621 23.03 5.26 -9.19
N ARG A 622 21.90 4.55 -9.15
CA ARG A 622 20.62 5.09 -8.67
C ARG A 622 20.71 5.65 -7.25
N LYS A 623 21.37 4.94 -6.34
CA LYS A 623 21.66 5.42 -4.97
C LYS A 623 22.55 6.67 -4.98
N GLY A 624 23.55 6.74 -5.87
CA GLY A 624 24.42 7.89 -6.02
C GLY A 624 23.68 9.16 -6.49
N LEU A 625 22.72 9.00 -7.41
CA LEU A 625 21.89 10.12 -7.89
C LEU A 625 21.03 10.72 -6.77
N ASP A 626 20.48 9.87 -5.91
CA ASP A 626 19.63 10.30 -4.80
C ASP A 626 20.38 11.21 -3.79
N LEU A 627 21.62 10.84 -3.45
CA LEU A 627 22.46 11.61 -2.52
C LEU A 627 22.81 13.02 -3.05
N VAL A 628 22.90 13.19 -4.37
CA VAL A 628 23.19 14.50 -4.97
C VAL A 628 21.98 15.42 -4.87
N VAL A 629 20.75 14.90 -4.99
CA VAL A 629 19.51 15.68 -4.90
C VAL A 629 19.30 16.23 -3.48
N TYR A 630 19.68 15.50 -2.44
CA TYR A 630 19.53 15.94 -1.04
C TYR A 630 20.62 16.89 -0.53
N THR A 631 21.64 17.21 -1.33
CA THR A 631 22.78 18.07 -0.90
C THR A 631 22.85 19.43 -1.61
N GLY A 632 21.94 19.69 -2.56
CA GLY A 632 21.74 20.99 -3.19
C GLY A 632 20.47 21.66 -2.69
#